data_AF-A0A2N8TFM4-F1
#
_entry.id   AF-A0A2N8TFM4-F1
#
_cell.length_a   1.000
_cell.length_b   1.000
_cell.length_c   1.000
_cell.angle_alpha   90.00
_cell.angle_beta   90.00
_cell.angle_gamma   90.00
#
_symmetry.space_group_name_H-M   'P 1'
#
loop_
_entity.id
_entity.type
_entity.pdbx_description
1 polymer ?
#
loop_
_entity_poly.entity_id
_entity_poly.type
_entity_poly.pdbx_seq_one_letter_code
_entity_poly.pdbx_strand_id
1 'polypeptide(L)'
;LTRAWLRSLLWHRPRPDDGRRLAEAREQRSAAAQQAVQPGPYWAIDAGPVRIIGIDTGLLGTLDAEQGAWLREVSRGSRPKILVTGSPLYVDGRCEPCAIEGGGTVDAIVRDPDHHYVAAIGGDIHNYQRYPVRLDDGRTLQYVVAGGGGAFMHATHTIPRVDVAGVHEQDFRCYPLRGDSLAFYSRLYGRRLRMRRFFTLTEAEATAVIAERLGIKPTRAPGTSTRVTRRVRLVAGLLGTGRRPDKAKRFRLPVRKIYTSLFSPGSATYSPPFFKCFLRLDVSPESVRLRCYAATGNLAQEIAPPVEDEVTIPLR
;
A
#
# COMPACT_ATOMS: atom_id res chain seq x y z
N LEU A 1 -37.44 -8.32 -14.51
CA LEU A 1 -36.96 -7.34 -13.51
C LEU A 1 -35.48 -7.07 -13.74
N THR A 2 -35.12 -5.85 -14.20
CA THR A 2 -33.71 -5.52 -14.47
C THR A 2 -32.98 -5.11 -13.19
N ARG A 3 -31.66 -5.33 -13.13
CA ARG A 3 -30.83 -4.89 -12.01
C ARG A 3 -30.93 -3.39 -11.75
N ALA A 4 -31.13 -2.58 -12.80
CA ALA A 4 -31.31 -1.14 -12.69
C ALA A 4 -32.61 -0.76 -11.96
N TRP A 5 -33.70 -1.48 -12.24
CA TRP A 5 -35.00 -1.24 -11.58
C TRP A 5 -34.98 -1.66 -10.11
N LEU A 6 -34.39 -2.82 -9.80
CA LEU A 6 -34.18 -3.26 -8.41
C LEU A 6 -33.31 -2.26 -7.63
N ARG A 7 -32.24 -1.73 -8.25
CA ARG A 7 -31.44 -0.64 -7.67
C ARG A 7 -32.30 0.58 -7.38
N SER A 8 -33.13 1.05 -8.31
CA SER A 8 -33.97 2.24 -8.08
C SER A 8 -35.02 2.06 -6.98
N LEU A 9 -35.44 0.83 -6.71
CA LEU A 9 -36.38 0.50 -5.63
C LEU A 9 -35.69 0.33 -4.27
N LEU A 10 -34.49 -0.23 -4.26
CA LEU A 10 -33.74 -0.54 -3.04
C LEU A 10 -32.78 0.59 -2.63
N TRP A 11 -32.50 1.54 -3.51
CA TRP A 11 -31.68 2.69 -3.20
C TRP A 11 -32.44 3.66 -2.29
N HIS A 12 -31.84 3.98 -1.15
CA HIS A 12 -32.42 4.91 -0.19
C HIS A 12 -32.64 6.27 -0.87
N ARG A 13 -33.89 6.77 -0.84
CA ARG A 13 -34.21 8.12 -1.29
C ARG A 13 -33.93 9.08 -0.13
N PRO A 14 -33.22 10.20 -0.38
CA PRO A 14 -33.02 11.20 0.66
C PRO A 14 -34.37 11.71 1.14
N ARG A 15 -34.54 11.85 2.45
CA ARG A 15 -35.69 12.51 3.07
C ARG A 15 -35.58 14.02 2.84
N PRO A 16 -36.70 14.76 2.87
CA PRO A 16 -36.68 16.23 2.76
C PRO A 16 -35.73 16.90 3.76
N ASP A 17 -35.56 16.31 4.95
CA ASP A 17 -34.70 16.83 6.01
C ASP A 17 -33.23 16.32 5.95
N ASP A 18 -32.89 15.45 4.98
CA ASP A 18 -31.52 14.92 4.79
C ASP A 18 -30.61 16.05 4.27
N GLY A 19 -30.14 16.89 5.18
CA GLY A 19 -29.37 18.09 4.90
C GLY A 19 -29.46 19.13 6.01
N ARG A 20 -30.51 19.09 6.85
CA ARG A 20 -30.72 20.08 7.92
C ARG A 20 -29.54 20.13 8.91
N ARG A 21 -29.06 18.96 9.35
CA ARG A 21 -27.87 18.86 10.21
C ARG A 21 -26.60 19.41 9.56
N LEU A 22 -26.46 19.24 8.24
CA LEU A 22 -25.32 19.78 7.51
C LEU A 22 -25.41 21.31 7.40
N ALA A 23 -26.62 21.86 7.21
CA ALA A 23 -26.86 23.30 7.25
C ALA A 23 -26.57 23.88 8.65
N GLU A 24 -27.12 23.28 9.71
CA GLU A 24 -26.84 23.64 11.11
C GLU A 24 -25.32 23.59 11.42
N ALA A 25 -24.61 22.57 10.93
CA ALA A 25 -23.15 22.47 11.10
C ALA A 25 -22.35 23.51 10.29
N ARG A 26 -22.90 24.00 9.17
CA ARG A 26 -22.29 25.08 8.38
C ARG A 26 -22.41 26.43 9.08
N GLU A 27 -23.50 26.67 9.82
CA GLU A 27 -23.67 27.89 10.63
C GLU A 27 -22.60 28.02 11.71
N GLN A 28 -22.11 26.89 12.26
CA GLN A 28 -20.98 26.86 13.20
C GLN A 28 -19.64 27.29 12.59
N ARG A 29 -19.57 27.36 11.24
CA ARG A 29 -18.38 27.77 10.46
C ARG A 29 -18.72 28.90 9.49
N SER A 30 -19.51 29.87 9.94
CA SER A 30 -20.09 30.93 9.10
C SER A 30 -19.12 32.02 8.64
N ALA A 31 -17.95 32.16 9.27
CA ALA A 31 -16.97 33.17 8.84
C ALA A 31 -16.38 32.82 7.47
N ALA A 32 -16.14 33.83 6.63
CA ALA A 32 -15.58 33.62 5.28
C ALA A 32 -14.26 32.84 5.31
N ALA A 33 -13.41 33.07 6.32
CA ALA A 33 -12.15 32.32 6.50
C ALA A 33 -12.34 30.84 6.85
N GLN A 34 -13.54 30.42 7.27
CA GLN A 34 -13.88 29.03 7.60
C GLN A 34 -14.55 28.30 6.43
N GLN A 35 -14.89 29.02 5.34
CA GLN A 35 -15.46 28.43 4.15
C GLN A 35 -14.35 27.76 3.33
N ALA A 36 -14.61 26.52 2.89
CA ALA A 36 -13.66 25.81 2.05
C ALA A 36 -13.63 26.45 0.66
N VAL A 37 -12.46 26.97 0.28
CA VAL A 37 -12.17 27.43 -1.09
C VAL A 37 -11.52 26.35 -1.94
N GLN A 38 -11.31 25.16 -1.37
CA GLN A 38 -10.73 24.02 -2.08
C GLN A 38 -11.76 23.46 -3.08
N PRO A 39 -11.42 23.38 -4.37
CA PRO A 39 -12.35 22.93 -5.41
C PRO A 39 -12.75 21.45 -5.26
N GLY A 40 -11.92 20.65 -4.59
CA GLY A 40 -12.18 19.25 -4.30
C GLY A 40 -11.30 18.70 -3.18
N PRO A 41 -11.35 17.38 -2.92
CA PRO A 41 -10.57 16.70 -1.88
C PRO A 41 -9.09 16.50 -2.23
N TYR A 42 -8.51 17.42 -3.00
CA TYR A 42 -7.09 17.46 -3.38
C TYR A 42 -6.49 18.81 -2.97
N TRP A 43 -5.20 18.80 -2.61
CA TRP A 43 -4.58 19.92 -1.92
C TRP A 43 -3.07 19.95 -2.14
N ALA A 44 -2.47 21.12 -1.92
CA ALA A 44 -1.02 21.28 -1.85
C ALA A 44 -0.66 22.11 -0.61
N ILE A 45 0.36 21.66 0.13
CA ILE A 45 0.87 22.33 1.33
C ILE A 45 2.38 22.49 1.17
N ASP A 46 2.85 23.73 1.28
CA ASP A 46 4.27 24.01 1.42
C ASP A 46 4.70 23.77 2.87
N ALA A 47 5.64 22.83 3.06
CA ALA A 47 6.12 22.38 4.36
C ALA A 47 7.64 22.53 4.44
N GLY A 48 8.09 23.78 4.56
CA GLY A 48 9.52 24.11 4.54
C GLY A 48 10.13 23.91 3.14
N PRO A 49 11.16 23.07 2.98
CA PRO A 49 11.85 22.91 1.70
C PRO A 49 11.09 22.02 0.70
N VAL A 50 10.03 21.33 1.13
CA VAL A 50 9.23 20.45 0.27
C VAL A 50 7.80 20.96 0.12
N ARG A 51 7.17 20.62 -1.00
CA ARG A 51 5.72 20.73 -1.17
C ARG A 51 5.08 19.35 -1.14
N ILE A 52 4.06 19.18 -0.30
CA ILE A 52 3.26 17.95 -0.23
C ILE A 52 2.00 18.16 -1.05
N ILE A 53 1.70 17.22 -1.95
CA ILE A 53 0.56 17.30 -2.86
C ILE A 53 -0.31 16.07 -2.62
N GLY A 54 -1.54 16.28 -2.16
CA GLY A 54 -2.55 15.25 -2.00
C GLY A 54 -3.47 15.20 -3.22
N ILE A 55 -3.62 14.01 -3.82
CA ILE A 55 -4.60 13.75 -4.86
C ILE A 55 -5.68 12.78 -4.37
N ASP A 56 -6.92 13.03 -4.77
CA ASP A 56 -8.00 12.06 -4.68
C ASP A 56 -8.04 11.22 -5.96
N THR A 57 -7.96 9.90 -5.83
CA THR A 57 -8.08 8.96 -6.96
C THR A 57 -9.48 8.34 -7.05
N GLY A 58 -10.38 8.74 -6.15
CA GLY A 58 -11.70 8.16 -5.99
C GLY A 58 -11.68 6.64 -5.81
N LEU A 59 -12.84 6.02 -6.06
CA LEU A 59 -12.98 4.56 -6.04
C LEU A 59 -12.41 3.87 -7.29
N LEU A 60 -12.22 4.62 -8.38
CA LEU A 60 -11.83 4.07 -9.68
C LEU A 60 -10.31 4.08 -9.91
N GLY A 61 -9.54 4.78 -9.06
CA GLY A 61 -8.08 4.85 -9.20
C GLY A 61 -7.62 5.76 -10.34
N THR A 62 -8.41 6.78 -10.70
CA THR A 62 -8.17 7.70 -11.83
C THR A 62 -8.40 9.14 -11.42
N LEU A 63 -7.85 10.09 -12.17
CA LEU A 63 -8.16 11.51 -12.03
C LEU A 63 -9.08 11.97 -13.16
N ASP A 64 -10.00 12.88 -12.84
CA ASP A 64 -10.74 13.63 -13.85
C ASP A 64 -9.86 14.71 -14.51
N ALA A 65 -10.42 15.39 -15.51
CA ALA A 65 -9.70 16.39 -16.29
C ALA A 65 -9.34 17.63 -15.47
N GLU A 66 -10.21 18.03 -14.52
CA GLU A 66 -10.03 19.24 -13.70
C GLU A 66 -8.87 19.06 -12.72
N GLN A 67 -8.90 17.99 -11.93
CA GLN A 67 -7.82 17.65 -11.00
C GLN A 67 -6.53 17.32 -11.77
N GLY A 68 -6.64 16.72 -12.95
CA GLY A 68 -5.51 16.48 -13.85
C GLY A 68 -4.84 17.77 -14.35
N ALA A 69 -5.61 18.80 -14.69
CA ALA A 69 -5.09 20.11 -15.06
C ALA A 69 -4.45 20.82 -13.86
N TRP A 70 -5.13 20.81 -12.71
CA TRP A 70 -4.62 21.35 -11.45
C TRP A 70 -3.30 20.69 -11.03
N LEU A 71 -3.22 19.35 -11.10
CA LEU A 71 -2.01 18.62 -10.71
C LEU A 71 -0.82 19.03 -11.59
N ARG A 72 -1.02 19.16 -12.91
CA ARG A 72 0.05 19.64 -13.81
C ARG A 72 0.51 21.05 -13.46
N GLU A 73 -0.41 21.93 -13.11
CA GLU A 73 -0.09 23.30 -12.73
C GLU A 73 0.72 23.36 -11.43
N VAL A 74 0.22 22.73 -10.36
CA VAL A 74 0.86 22.77 -9.03
C VAL A 74 2.17 21.99 -8.96
N SER A 75 2.38 21.06 -9.89
CA SER A 75 3.63 20.27 -10.03
C SER A 75 4.79 21.06 -10.63
N ARG A 76 4.54 22.19 -11.31
CA ARG A 76 5.60 22.97 -11.96
C ARG A 76 6.62 23.52 -10.97
N GLY A 77 7.84 23.73 -11.47
CA GLY A 77 8.92 24.42 -10.78
C GLY A 77 9.81 23.51 -9.94
N SER A 78 10.93 24.07 -9.49
CA SER A 78 12.06 23.31 -8.96
C SER A 78 11.94 22.85 -7.51
N ARG A 79 10.97 23.35 -6.74
CA ARG A 79 10.79 22.93 -5.34
C ARG A 79 10.55 21.41 -5.30
N PRO A 80 11.29 20.65 -4.47
CA PRO A 80 11.06 19.22 -4.31
C PRO A 80 9.65 18.89 -3.82
N LYS A 81 9.06 17.82 -4.35
CA LYS A 81 7.66 17.46 -4.09
C LYS A 81 7.50 16.03 -3.55
N ILE A 82 6.50 15.85 -2.71
CA ILE A 82 6.04 14.53 -2.25
C ILE A 82 4.57 14.38 -2.65
N LEU A 83 4.27 13.37 -3.45
CA LEU A 83 2.89 13.01 -3.78
C LEU A 83 2.30 12.13 -2.67
N VAL A 84 1.07 12.41 -2.26
CA VAL A 84 0.22 11.56 -1.43
C VAL A 84 -1.02 11.20 -2.26
N THR A 85 -1.27 9.90 -2.42
CA THR A 85 -2.33 9.38 -3.28
C THR A 85 -3.11 8.26 -2.59
N GLY A 86 -4.40 8.11 -2.91
CA GLY A 86 -5.23 7.04 -2.39
C GLY A 86 -4.70 5.66 -2.79
N SER A 87 -4.43 5.46 -4.09
CA SER A 87 -3.85 4.23 -4.63
C SER A 87 -2.37 4.39 -4.97
N PRO A 88 -1.50 3.39 -4.67
CA PRO A 88 -0.07 3.45 -4.96
C PRO A 88 0.24 3.27 -6.44
N LEU A 89 1.24 4.00 -6.93
CA LEU A 89 1.71 3.91 -8.32
C LEU A 89 2.61 2.69 -8.59
N TYR A 90 3.21 2.14 -7.54
CA TYR A 90 3.98 0.90 -7.56
C TYR A 90 3.56 0.03 -6.38
N VAL A 91 3.15 -1.21 -6.66
CA VAL A 91 2.56 -2.11 -5.67
C VAL A 91 2.66 -3.54 -6.16
N ASP A 92 2.91 -4.49 -5.25
CA ASP A 92 2.95 -5.93 -5.55
C ASP A 92 3.85 -6.30 -6.76
N GLY A 93 4.94 -5.57 -6.96
CA GLY A 93 5.88 -5.76 -8.08
C GLY A 93 5.35 -5.31 -9.45
N ARG A 94 4.35 -4.42 -9.50
CA ARG A 94 3.80 -3.84 -10.74
C ARG A 94 3.68 -2.33 -10.66
N CYS A 95 3.68 -1.69 -11.82
CA CYS A 95 3.36 -0.28 -12.00
C CYS A 95 1.87 -0.11 -12.28
N GLU A 96 1.25 0.85 -11.59
CA GLU A 96 -0.15 1.26 -11.70
C GLU A 96 -0.17 2.79 -11.92
N PRO A 97 0.00 3.26 -13.16
CA PRO A 97 0.44 4.64 -13.39
C PRO A 97 -0.62 5.72 -13.06
N CYS A 98 -1.85 5.33 -12.75
CA CYS A 98 -3.03 6.17 -12.51
C CYS A 98 -3.36 7.10 -13.70
N ALA A 99 -4.38 6.71 -14.47
CA ALA A 99 -4.79 7.45 -15.66
C ALA A 99 -5.48 8.78 -15.31
N ILE A 100 -5.29 9.77 -16.18
CA ILE A 100 -5.90 11.09 -16.08
C ILE A 100 -6.82 11.29 -17.29
N GLU A 101 -8.06 11.69 -17.06
CA GLU A 101 -8.97 12.06 -18.15
C GLU A 101 -8.41 13.23 -18.97
N GLY A 102 -8.54 13.15 -20.29
CA GLY A 102 -7.85 14.07 -21.20
C GLY A 102 -6.40 13.70 -21.52
N GLY A 103 -5.87 12.62 -20.93
CA GLY A 103 -4.63 11.97 -21.35
C GLY A 103 -3.49 12.05 -20.32
N GLY A 104 -2.49 11.19 -20.51
CA GLY A 104 -1.35 11.06 -19.60
C GLY A 104 -1.67 10.27 -18.33
N THR A 105 -0.71 10.27 -17.39
CA THR A 105 -0.81 9.54 -16.13
C THR A 105 -0.16 10.33 -15.00
N VAL A 106 -0.54 10.04 -13.76
CA VAL A 106 0.11 10.63 -12.57
C VAL A 106 1.57 10.20 -12.49
N ASP A 107 1.87 8.94 -12.85
CA ASP A 107 3.25 8.44 -12.90
C ASP A 107 4.14 9.24 -13.86
N ALA A 108 3.61 9.61 -15.04
CA ALA A 108 4.34 10.48 -15.96
C ALA A 108 4.63 11.86 -15.37
N ILE A 109 3.66 12.45 -14.64
CA ILE A 109 3.83 13.76 -13.98
C ILE A 109 4.91 13.70 -12.90
N VAL A 110 4.92 12.68 -12.03
CA VAL A 110 5.93 12.61 -10.96
C VAL A 110 7.33 12.27 -11.46
N ARG A 111 7.43 11.59 -12.60
CA ARG A 111 8.71 11.28 -13.26
C ARG A 111 9.30 12.46 -14.01
N ASP A 112 8.48 13.43 -14.41
CA ASP A 112 8.92 14.58 -15.17
C ASP A 112 10.05 15.33 -14.42
N PRO A 113 11.21 15.57 -15.07
CA PRO A 113 12.31 16.33 -14.46
C PRO A 113 11.87 17.73 -14.00
N ASP A 114 10.97 18.38 -14.74
CA ASP A 114 10.54 19.76 -14.44
C ASP A 114 9.61 19.84 -13.21
N HIS A 115 9.19 18.71 -12.67
CA HIS A 115 8.29 18.62 -11.51
C HIS A 115 8.99 18.26 -10.20
N HIS A 116 10.22 17.74 -10.23
CA HIS A 116 11.07 17.52 -9.03
C HIS A 116 10.41 16.71 -7.89
N TYR A 117 9.58 15.72 -8.19
CA TYR A 117 9.11 14.79 -7.14
C TYR A 117 10.25 13.92 -6.62
N VAL A 118 10.28 13.71 -5.30
CA VAL A 118 11.28 12.87 -4.62
C VAL A 118 10.66 11.62 -4.00
N ALA A 119 9.35 11.64 -3.74
CA ALA A 119 8.58 10.48 -3.33
C ALA A 119 7.13 10.52 -3.82
N ALA A 120 6.55 9.34 -4.00
CA ALA A 120 5.12 9.15 -4.21
C ALA A 120 4.60 8.08 -3.24
N ILE A 121 3.70 8.48 -2.34
CA ILE A 121 3.22 7.68 -1.22
C ILE A 121 1.76 7.34 -1.44
N GLY A 122 1.46 6.05 -1.61
CA GLY A 122 0.12 5.52 -1.79
C GLY A 122 -0.44 4.78 -0.59
N GLY A 123 -1.74 4.90 -0.38
CA GLY A 123 -2.51 4.14 0.62
C GLY A 123 -3.11 2.84 0.05
N ASP A 124 -4.36 2.55 0.45
CA ASP A 124 -5.21 1.41 0.04
C ASP A 124 -4.71 0.01 0.45
N ILE A 125 -3.45 -0.28 0.18
CA ILE A 125 -2.83 -1.56 0.48
C ILE A 125 -2.26 -1.53 1.90
N HIS A 126 -2.92 -2.31 2.76
CA HIS A 126 -2.63 -2.43 4.20
C HIS A 126 -1.38 -3.25 4.52
N ASN A 127 -0.25 -2.83 3.96
CA ASN A 127 1.10 -3.20 4.34
C ASN A 127 2.03 -2.02 3.97
N TYR A 128 3.33 -2.22 4.13
CA TYR A 128 4.36 -1.30 3.65
C TYR A 128 5.12 -1.93 2.49
N GLN A 129 5.44 -1.12 1.48
CA GLN A 129 6.30 -1.49 0.36
C GLN A 129 7.13 -0.27 -0.07
N ARG A 130 8.37 -0.47 -0.50
CA ARG A 130 9.19 0.61 -1.09
C ARG A 130 9.92 0.15 -2.35
N TYR A 131 9.84 0.98 -3.38
CA TYR A 131 10.43 0.81 -4.70
C TYR A 131 11.28 2.06 -5.04
N PRO A 132 12.61 2.00 -4.88
CA PRO A 132 13.51 3.09 -5.26
C PRO A 132 13.77 3.08 -6.77
N VAL A 133 12.95 3.80 -7.55
CA VAL A 133 13.09 3.82 -9.02
C VAL A 133 14.10 4.88 -9.43
N ARG A 134 15.14 4.48 -10.17
CA ARG A 134 16.07 5.43 -10.81
C ARG A 134 15.43 6.00 -12.07
N LEU A 135 15.46 7.32 -12.21
CA LEU A 135 14.98 8.06 -13.37
C LEU A 135 16.16 8.45 -14.28
N ASP A 136 15.84 8.77 -15.54
CA ASP A 136 16.83 9.10 -16.57
C ASP A 136 17.60 10.40 -16.27
N ASP A 137 16.98 11.32 -15.54
CA ASP A 137 17.60 12.56 -15.05
C ASP A 137 18.53 12.35 -13.85
N GLY A 138 18.71 11.10 -13.43
CA GLY A 138 19.58 10.72 -12.33
C GLY A 138 18.93 10.83 -10.94
N ARG A 139 17.69 11.27 -10.79
CA ARG A 139 16.97 11.18 -9.51
C ARG A 139 16.64 9.72 -9.18
N THR A 140 16.42 9.45 -7.89
CA THR A 140 15.78 8.22 -7.44
C THR A 140 14.47 8.58 -6.77
N LEU A 141 13.36 8.31 -7.46
CA LEU A 141 12.01 8.55 -6.95
C LEU A 141 11.61 7.38 -6.04
N GLN A 142 11.30 7.67 -4.78
CA GLN A 142 10.84 6.66 -3.83
C GLN A 142 9.33 6.46 -3.99
N TYR A 143 8.91 5.35 -4.59
CA TYR A 143 7.51 4.94 -4.56
C TYR A 143 7.27 4.09 -3.31
N VAL A 144 6.29 4.50 -2.50
CA VAL A 144 6.04 3.92 -1.19
C VAL A 144 4.57 3.55 -1.06
N VAL A 145 4.31 2.33 -0.62
CA VAL A 145 2.99 1.89 -0.13
C VAL A 145 2.99 2.05 1.38
N ALA A 146 2.00 2.73 1.92
CA ALA A 146 1.91 3.10 3.34
C ALA A 146 0.50 2.94 3.93
N GLY A 147 -0.26 1.93 3.51
CA GLY A 147 -1.63 1.71 3.98
C GLY A 147 -1.75 0.91 5.29
N GLY A 148 -0.64 0.51 5.92
CA GLY A 148 -0.60 -0.37 7.09
C GLY A 148 -1.08 0.24 8.43
N GLY A 149 -1.84 1.34 8.43
CA GLY A 149 -2.09 2.16 9.63
C GLY A 149 -3.10 1.61 10.66
N GLY A 150 -3.91 0.59 10.34
CA GLY A 150 -4.85 0.05 11.35
C GLY A 150 -5.91 -0.93 10.85
N ALA A 151 -6.30 -0.87 9.57
CA ALA A 151 -7.22 -1.85 8.97
C ALA A 151 -6.59 -3.25 8.84
N PHE A 152 -7.35 -4.27 8.44
CA PHE A 152 -6.83 -5.63 8.22
C PHE A 152 -5.58 -5.66 7.35
N MET A 153 -4.69 -6.65 7.50
CA MET A 153 -3.44 -6.68 6.72
C MET A 153 -3.68 -7.15 5.27
N HIS A 154 -2.94 -6.59 4.31
CA HIS A 154 -2.80 -7.18 2.97
C HIS A 154 -1.55 -8.07 2.91
N ALA A 155 -1.70 -9.28 2.38
CA ALA A 155 -0.68 -10.33 2.41
C ALA A 155 0.57 -9.99 1.59
N THR A 156 1.70 -9.68 2.22
CA THR A 156 2.97 -9.48 1.51
C THR A 156 3.56 -10.78 0.95
N HIS A 157 3.20 -11.94 1.52
CA HIS A 157 3.69 -13.24 1.03
C HIS A 157 3.20 -13.64 -0.37
N THR A 158 2.20 -12.94 -0.91
CA THR A 158 1.71 -13.15 -2.29
C THR A 158 2.52 -12.36 -3.31
N ILE A 159 3.21 -11.29 -2.89
CA ILE A 159 4.05 -10.43 -3.73
C ILE A 159 5.11 -11.32 -4.42
N PRO A 160 5.24 -11.24 -5.77
CA PRO A 160 6.23 -12.01 -6.50
C PRO A 160 7.64 -11.51 -6.21
N ARG A 161 8.64 -12.19 -6.77
CA ARG A 161 9.99 -11.63 -6.84
C ARG A 161 9.93 -10.31 -7.61
N VAL A 162 10.45 -9.24 -7.03
CA VAL A 162 10.37 -7.90 -7.60
C VAL A 162 11.46 -7.71 -8.64
N ASP A 163 11.04 -7.32 -9.83
CA ASP A 163 11.88 -6.93 -10.96
C ASP A 163 11.04 -6.01 -11.86
N VAL A 164 10.97 -4.73 -11.50
CA VAL A 164 10.07 -3.75 -12.15
C VAL A 164 10.71 -2.37 -12.20
N ALA A 165 10.68 -1.71 -13.35
CA ALA A 165 11.23 -0.36 -13.54
C ALA A 165 12.67 -0.20 -13.02
N GLY A 166 13.52 -1.23 -13.23
CA GLY A 166 14.91 -1.26 -12.74
C GLY A 166 15.06 -1.50 -11.24
N VAL A 167 13.97 -1.66 -10.50
CA VAL A 167 13.98 -2.07 -9.08
C VAL A 167 14.06 -3.58 -9.03
N HIS A 168 15.16 -4.09 -8.49
CA HIS A 168 15.34 -5.51 -8.24
C HIS A 168 15.01 -5.87 -6.80
N GLU A 169 14.79 -7.16 -6.56
CA GLU A 169 14.43 -7.74 -5.28
C GLU A 169 15.31 -7.31 -4.09
N GLN A 170 16.60 -7.06 -4.33
CA GLN A 170 17.54 -6.62 -3.30
C GLN A 170 17.31 -5.18 -2.80
N ASP A 171 16.65 -4.35 -3.62
CA ASP A 171 16.36 -2.95 -3.35
C ASP A 171 14.92 -2.76 -2.83
N PHE A 172 14.04 -3.73 -3.15
CA PHE A 172 12.69 -3.80 -2.63
C PHE A 172 12.66 -3.99 -1.11
N ARG A 173 11.76 -3.27 -0.45
CA ARG A 173 11.46 -3.44 0.98
C ARG A 173 9.96 -3.64 1.17
N CYS A 174 9.59 -4.47 2.14
CA CYS A 174 8.20 -4.58 2.56
C CYS A 174 8.10 -4.89 4.05
N TYR A 175 7.02 -4.43 4.66
CA TYR A 175 6.66 -4.81 6.02
C TYR A 175 5.17 -5.16 6.09
N PRO A 176 4.80 -6.30 6.70
CA PRO A 176 5.71 -7.31 7.24
C PRO A 176 6.49 -8.05 6.15
N LEU A 177 7.61 -8.66 6.55
CA LEU A 177 8.35 -9.55 5.68
C LEU A 177 7.44 -10.66 5.14
N ARG A 178 7.69 -11.09 3.91
CA ARG A 178 6.89 -12.13 3.24
C ARG A 178 6.82 -13.44 4.06
N GLY A 179 7.89 -13.81 4.78
CA GLY A 179 7.89 -14.95 5.71
C GLY A 179 6.93 -14.76 6.89
N ASP A 180 7.03 -13.62 7.57
CA ASP A 180 6.18 -13.26 8.73
C ASP A 180 4.70 -13.21 8.34
N SER A 181 4.40 -12.62 7.18
CA SER A 181 3.05 -12.57 6.61
C SER A 181 2.49 -13.98 6.40
N LEU A 182 3.27 -14.89 5.79
CA LEU A 182 2.82 -16.26 5.58
C LEU A 182 2.59 -16.99 6.91
N ALA A 183 3.52 -16.87 7.87
CA ALA A 183 3.36 -17.48 9.20
C ALA A 183 2.10 -16.96 9.90
N PHE A 184 1.85 -15.65 9.84
CA PHE A 184 0.64 -15.02 10.38
C PHE A 184 -0.64 -15.62 9.77
N TYR A 185 -0.76 -15.62 8.44
CA TYR A 185 -1.96 -16.15 7.79
C TYR A 185 -2.12 -17.65 8.01
N SER A 186 -1.02 -18.41 8.08
CA SER A 186 -1.06 -19.83 8.39
C SER A 186 -1.70 -20.11 9.76
N ARG A 187 -1.34 -19.32 10.79
CA ARG A 187 -1.92 -19.38 12.14
C ARG A 187 -3.39 -18.93 12.13
N LEU A 188 -3.70 -17.84 11.43
CA LEU A 188 -5.06 -17.31 11.30
C LEU A 188 -6.01 -18.36 10.71
N TYR A 189 -5.64 -18.98 9.59
CA TYR A 189 -6.46 -20.01 8.94
C TYR A 189 -6.48 -21.32 9.72
N GLY A 190 -5.36 -21.70 10.35
CA GLY A 190 -5.35 -22.85 11.26
C GLY A 190 -6.33 -22.71 12.42
N ARG A 191 -6.53 -21.49 12.95
CA ARG A 191 -7.57 -21.20 13.94
C ARG A 191 -8.97 -21.22 13.33
N ARG A 192 -9.19 -20.49 12.23
CA ARG A 192 -10.50 -20.33 11.59
C ARG A 192 -11.08 -21.65 11.08
N LEU A 193 -10.24 -22.53 10.55
CA LEU A 193 -10.64 -23.85 10.04
C LEU A 193 -10.54 -24.96 11.10
N ARG A 194 -10.19 -24.63 12.35
CA ARG A 194 -9.94 -25.61 13.43
C ARG A 194 -8.89 -26.68 13.09
N MET A 195 -7.99 -26.37 12.16
CA MET A 195 -6.94 -27.26 11.64
C MET A 195 -5.52 -26.77 11.99
N ARG A 196 -5.30 -26.32 13.24
CA ARG A 196 -4.02 -25.73 13.69
C ARG A 196 -2.81 -26.62 13.39
N ARG A 197 -2.91 -27.93 13.65
CA ARG A 197 -1.82 -28.90 13.40
C ARG A 197 -1.43 -28.95 11.93
N PHE A 198 -2.37 -28.75 11.01
CA PHE A 198 -2.10 -28.82 9.58
C PHE A 198 -1.62 -27.49 9.00
N PHE A 199 -2.27 -26.36 9.36
CA PHE A 199 -1.98 -25.07 8.73
C PHE A 199 -0.84 -24.29 9.38
N THR A 200 -0.60 -24.40 10.69
CA THR A 200 0.38 -23.53 11.35
C THR A 200 1.79 -23.80 10.82
N LEU A 201 2.41 -22.78 10.24
CA LEU A 201 3.82 -22.73 9.89
C LEU A 201 4.56 -21.91 10.95
N THR A 202 5.76 -22.33 11.31
CA THR A 202 6.68 -21.48 12.06
C THR A 202 7.20 -20.36 11.16
N GLU A 203 7.72 -19.28 11.77
CA GLU A 203 8.35 -18.19 11.03
C GLU A 203 9.56 -18.67 10.22
N ALA A 204 10.30 -19.65 10.73
CA ALA A 204 11.41 -20.27 10.02
C ALA A 204 10.93 -21.10 8.81
N GLU A 205 9.87 -21.91 8.96
CA GLU A 205 9.28 -22.68 7.86
C GLU A 205 8.72 -21.76 6.77
N ALA A 206 8.00 -20.71 7.18
CA ALA A 206 7.41 -19.73 6.29
C ALA A 206 8.48 -18.92 5.53
N THR A 207 9.55 -18.52 6.22
CA THR A 207 10.68 -17.83 5.61
C THR A 207 11.42 -18.73 4.62
N ALA A 208 11.69 -19.99 4.99
CA ALA A 208 12.41 -20.93 4.14
C ALA A 208 11.64 -21.25 2.85
N VAL A 209 10.32 -21.47 2.92
CA VAL A 209 9.52 -21.75 1.72
C VAL A 209 9.36 -20.52 0.82
N ILE A 210 9.30 -19.31 1.38
CA ILE A 210 9.31 -18.08 0.60
C ILE A 210 10.65 -17.89 -0.11
N ALA A 211 11.76 -18.12 0.58
CA ALA A 211 13.10 -18.04 0.00
C ALA A 211 13.29 -19.06 -1.13
N GLU A 212 12.88 -20.32 -0.93
CA GLU A 212 12.91 -21.36 -1.98
C GLU A 212 12.02 -20.99 -3.17
N ARG A 213 10.82 -20.44 -2.93
CA ARG A 213 9.88 -20.06 -3.98
C ARG A 213 10.42 -18.93 -4.85
N LEU A 214 10.97 -17.89 -4.22
CA LEU A 214 11.35 -16.65 -4.88
C LEU A 214 12.83 -16.66 -5.33
N GLY A 215 13.63 -17.62 -4.87
CA GLY A 215 15.07 -17.65 -5.14
C GLY A 215 15.81 -16.47 -4.50
N ILE A 216 15.42 -16.10 -3.28
CA ILE A 216 15.93 -14.91 -2.59
C ILE A 216 16.64 -15.28 -1.30
N LYS A 217 17.60 -14.45 -0.88
CA LYS A 217 18.18 -14.54 0.46
C LYS A 217 17.18 -13.95 1.47
N PRO A 218 16.81 -14.67 2.54
CA PRO A 218 15.97 -14.13 3.60
C PRO A 218 16.57 -12.86 4.21
N THR A 219 15.72 -11.86 4.49
CA THR A 219 16.12 -10.64 5.22
C THR A 219 16.52 -10.96 6.66
N ARG A 220 15.79 -11.86 7.33
CA ARG A 220 16.18 -12.45 8.61
C ARG A 220 16.59 -13.90 8.36
N ALA A 221 17.80 -14.26 8.80
CA ALA A 221 18.26 -15.64 8.67
C ALA A 221 17.34 -16.56 9.48
N PRO A 222 16.67 -17.55 8.87
CA PRO A 222 16.02 -18.59 9.66
C PRO A 222 17.10 -19.31 10.47
N GLY A 223 16.80 -19.67 11.72
CA GLY A 223 17.67 -20.53 12.52
C GLY A 223 18.10 -21.77 11.71
N THR A 224 19.30 -22.27 12.00
CA THR A 224 20.01 -23.33 11.26
C THR A 224 19.11 -24.36 10.55
N SER A 225 19.26 -24.45 9.23
CA SER A 225 18.75 -25.51 8.32
C SER A 225 17.27 -25.90 8.46
N THR A 226 16.34 -24.95 8.48
CA THR A 226 14.92 -25.30 8.44
C THR A 226 14.55 -25.97 7.10
N ARG A 227 14.19 -27.25 7.14
CA ARG A 227 13.85 -28.04 5.94
C ARG A 227 12.44 -27.72 5.43
N VAL A 228 12.33 -27.34 4.16
CA VAL A 228 11.04 -27.14 3.48
C VAL A 228 10.40 -28.51 3.14
N THR A 229 9.42 -28.93 3.95
CA THR A 229 8.70 -30.21 3.76
C THR A 229 7.58 -30.12 2.71
N ARG A 230 7.00 -31.26 2.31
CA ARG A 230 5.83 -31.29 1.41
C ARG A 230 4.62 -30.58 2.01
N ARG A 231 4.38 -30.74 3.32
CA ARG A 231 3.32 -30.03 4.06
C ARG A 231 3.51 -28.52 3.98
N VAL A 232 4.73 -28.04 4.23
CA VAL A 232 5.04 -26.61 4.17
C VAL A 232 4.75 -26.04 2.77
N ARG A 233 5.19 -26.71 1.71
CA ARG A 233 4.89 -26.30 0.32
C ARG A 233 3.39 -26.30 0.03
N LEU A 234 2.66 -27.31 0.51
CA LEU A 234 1.21 -27.41 0.31
C LEU A 234 0.47 -26.26 1.01
N VAL A 235 0.74 -26.03 2.30
CA VAL A 235 0.13 -24.94 3.07
C VAL A 235 0.45 -23.59 2.44
N ALA A 236 1.72 -23.35 2.10
CA ALA A 236 2.13 -22.14 1.41
C ALA A 236 1.37 -21.98 0.07
N GLY A 237 1.23 -23.06 -0.70
CA GLY A 237 0.46 -23.10 -1.94
C GLY A 237 -1.01 -22.69 -1.76
N LEU A 238 -1.67 -23.27 -0.75
CA LEU A 238 -3.07 -22.96 -0.39
C LEU A 238 -3.27 -21.50 0.04
N LEU A 239 -2.27 -20.91 0.69
CA LEU A 239 -2.31 -19.52 1.16
C LEU A 239 -1.87 -18.50 0.09
N GLY A 240 -1.76 -18.91 -1.17
CA GLY A 240 -1.52 -17.97 -2.28
C GLY A 240 -0.04 -17.76 -2.63
N THR A 241 0.88 -18.53 -2.03
CA THR A 241 2.27 -18.60 -2.52
C THR A 241 2.46 -19.61 -3.66
N GLY A 242 1.38 -20.30 -4.05
CA GLY A 242 1.41 -21.32 -5.09
C GLY A 242 1.61 -20.74 -6.49
N ARG A 243 2.81 -20.26 -6.81
CA ARG A 243 3.26 -20.12 -8.19
C ARG A 243 4.78 -19.96 -8.31
N ARG A 244 5.41 -20.91 -9.02
CA ARG A 244 6.62 -20.65 -9.81
C ARG A 244 6.19 -19.99 -11.14
N PRO A 245 6.91 -18.98 -11.64
CA PRO A 245 6.55 -18.27 -12.89
C PRO A 245 6.45 -19.20 -14.12
N ASP A 246 7.25 -20.27 -14.18
CA ASP A 246 7.54 -21.00 -15.43
C ASP A 246 6.67 -22.25 -15.72
N LYS A 247 5.49 -22.43 -15.13
CA LYS A 247 4.62 -23.57 -15.49
C LYS A 247 3.22 -23.16 -15.94
N ALA A 248 2.88 -23.58 -17.16
CA ALA A 248 1.58 -23.42 -17.79
C ALA A 248 0.46 -24.13 -17.01
N LYS A 249 -0.75 -23.55 -17.08
CA LYS A 249 -1.95 -23.92 -16.33
C LYS A 249 -2.45 -25.30 -16.74
N ARG A 250 -2.55 -26.26 -15.80
CA ARG A 250 -3.34 -27.50 -16.01
C ARG A 250 -4.74 -27.47 -15.37
N PHE A 251 -5.01 -26.57 -14.43
CA PHE A 251 -6.34 -26.46 -13.81
C PHE A 251 -6.76 -25.00 -13.56
N ARG A 252 -7.89 -24.60 -14.13
CA ARG A 252 -8.60 -23.34 -13.81
C ARG A 252 -9.62 -23.64 -12.70
N LEU A 253 -9.22 -23.56 -11.43
CA LEU A 253 -10.20 -23.31 -10.37
C LEU A 253 -10.40 -21.79 -10.22
N PRO A 254 -11.63 -21.29 -10.09
CA PRO A 254 -11.97 -19.87 -10.06
C PRO A 254 -11.67 -19.23 -8.68
N VAL A 255 -10.50 -19.53 -8.11
CA VAL A 255 -10.20 -19.23 -6.70
C VAL A 255 -9.60 -17.83 -6.52
N ARG A 256 -8.97 -17.26 -7.55
CA ARG A 256 -8.08 -16.08 -7.40
C ARG A 256 -8.81 -14.78 -7.04
N LYS A 257 -10.03 -14.56 -7.54
CA LYS A 257 -10.83 -13.37 -7.17
C LYS A 257 -11.60 -13.56 -5.86
N ILE A 258 -12.05 -14.78 -5.57
CA ILE A 258 -12.89 -15.08 -4.41
C ILE A 258 -12.05 -15.16 -3.12
N TYR A 259 -10.84 -15.75 -3.16
CA TYR A 259 -10.06 -15.92 -1.94
C TYR A 259 -9.40 -14.64 -1.41
N THR A 260 -8.99 -13.73 -2.30
CA THR A 260 -8.34 -12.48 -1.89
C THR A 260 -9.35 -11.42 -1.48
N SER A 261 -10.53 -11.34 -2.13
CA SER A 261 -11.53 -10.30 -1.84
C SER A 261 -12.47 -10.63 -0.66
N LEU A 262 -12.80 -11.90 -0.39
CA LEU A 262 -13.76 -12.24 0.67
C LEU A 262 -13.13 -12.39 2.07
N PHE A 263 -11.83 -12.70 2.16
CA PHE A 263 -11.23 -13.09 3.43
C PHE A 263 -10.25 -12.09 4.04
N SER A 264 -9.84 -11.05 3.29
CA SER A 264 -8.97 -10.00 3.80
C SER A 264 -9.67 -9.12 4.88
N PRO A 265 -10.93 -8.69 4.71
CA PRO A 265 -11.63 -7.92 5.75
C PRO A 265 -11.84 -8.70 7.06
N GLY A 266 -12.10 -10.01 6.96
CA GLY A 266 -12.28 -10.89 8.12
C GLY A 266 -10.98 -11.39 8.76
N SER A 267 -9.83 -10.79 8.43
CA SER A 267 -8.52 -11.10 9.00
C SER A 267 -8.07 -10.08 10.06
N ALA A 268 -8.94 -9.14 10.42
CA ALA A 268 -8.75 -8.28 11.59
C ALA A 268 -8.53 -9.17 12.82
N THR A 269 -7.40 -8.98 13.48
CA THR A 269 -7.06 -9.65 14.73
C THR A 269 -6.86 -8.58 15.80
N TYR A 270 -7.34 -8.88 17.00
CA TYR A 270 -7.26 -7.99 18.16
C TYR A 270 -6.21 -8.47 19.16
N SER A 271 -5.33 -9.40 18.75
CA SER A 271 -4.24 -9.90 19.57
C SER A 271 -2.90 -9.61 18.89
N PRO A 272 -1.93 -9.02 19.61
CA PRO A 272 -0.56 -8.86 19.14
C PRO A 272 0.12 -10.19 18.74
N PRO A 273 1.15 -10.14 17.86
CA PRO A 273 1.64 -8.95 17.18
C PRO A 273 0.72 -8.52 16.04
N PHE A 274 0.40 -7.23 16.01
CA PHE A 274 -0.17 -6.56 14.85
C PHE A 274 0.94 -6.30 13.83
N PHE A 275 0.61 -6.44 12.55
CA PHE A 275 1.51 -6.03 11.48
C PHE A 275 1.03 -4.69 10.93
N LYS A 276 1.03 -3.67 11.80
CA LYS A 276 0.73 -2.28 11.43
C LYS A 276 2.01 -1.49 11.33
N CYS A 277 1.95 -0.38 10.63
CA CYS A 277 3.06 0.55 10.51
C CYS A 277 2.57 1.98 10.35
N PHE A 278 3.44 2.92 10.69
CA PHE A 278 3.28 4.33 10.37
C PHE A 278 4.58 4.86 9.75
N LEU A 279 4.44 5.88 8.91
CA LEU A 279 5.58 6.57 8.33
C LEU A 279 5.94 7.80 9.15
N ARG A 280 7.23 8.03 9.29
CA ARG A 280 7.78 9.31 9.76
C ARG A 280 8.68 9.88 8.68
N LEU A 281 8.45 11.15 8.36
CA LEU A 281 9.30 11.92 7.46
C LEU A 281 9.93 13.05 8.28
N ASP A 282 11.26 13.07 8.32
CA ASP A 282 12.02 14.19 8.90
C ASP A 282 12.66 14.93 7.74
N VAL A 283 12.36 16.23 7.63
CA VAL A 283 12.73 17.04 6.47
C VAL A 283 13.73 18.11 6.91
N SER A 284 14.90 18.13 6.28
CA SER A 284 15.88 19.20 6.34
C SER A 284 15.95 19.93 4.99
N PRO A 285 16.61 21.08 4.88
CA PRO A 285 16.82 21.75 3.59
C PRO A 285 17.51 20.85 2.54
N GLU A 286 18.34 19.90 2.96
CA GLU A 286 19.17 19.05 2.09
C GLU A 286 18.59 17.66 1.85
N SER A 287 17.67 17.18 2.68
CA SER A 287 17.19 15.79 2.60
C SER A 287 15.83 15.54 3.26
N VAL A 288 15.16 14.48 2.81
CA VAL A 288 14.02 13.85 3.49
C VAL A 288 14.46 12.48 4.00
N ARG A 289 14.41 12.28 5.31
CA ARG A 289 14.60 10.96 5.93
C ARG A 289 13.23 10.32 6.11
N LEU A 290 12.97 9.25 5.35
CA LEU A 290 11.73 8.47 5.42
C LEU A 290 11.98 7.20 6.22
N ARG A 291 11.15 6.97 7.24
CA ARG A 291 11.22 5.80 8.12
C ARG A 291 9.87 5.11 8.24
N CYS A 292 9.86 3.79 8.09
CA CYS A 292 8.73 2.93 8.40
C CYS A 292 8.90 2.34 9.79
N TYR A 293 8.02 2.72 10.71
CA TYR A 293 7.98 2.17 12.06
C TYR A 293 6.90 1.07 12.16
N ALA A 294 7.25 -0.05 12.78
CA ALA A 294 6.29 -1.09 13.12
C ALA A 294 5.46 -0.70 14.35
N ALA A 295 4.16 -0.97 14.28
CA ALA A 295 3.22 -0.88 15.38
C ALA A 295 2.63 -2.27 15.62
N THR A 296 3.12 -2.95 16.67
CA THR A 296 2.84 -4.37 16.90
C THR A 296 1.84 -4.64 18.02
N GLY A 297 1.52 -3.65 18.85
CA GLY A 297 0.71 -3.86 20.05
C GLY A 297 1.44 -4.56 21.19
N ASN A 298 2.75 -4.79 21.08
CA ASN A 298 3.58 -5.27 22.19
C ASN A 298 4.15 -4.07 22.94
N LEU A 299 3.96 -4.00 24.26
CA LEU A 299 4.34 -2.85 25.10
C LEU A 299 5.78 -2.34 24.85
N ALA A 300 6.76 -3.25 24.81
CA ALA A 300 8.16 -2.87 24.58
C ALA A 300 8.36 -2.14 23.23
N GLN A 301 7.59 -2.53 22.21
CA GLN A 301 7.62 -1.93 20.87
C GLN A 301 6.66 -0.74 20.74
N GLU A 302 5.74 -0.51 21.68
CA GLU A 302 4.97 0.73 21.75
C GLU A 302 5.82 1.88 22.32
N ILE A 303 6.65 1.57 23.33
CA ILE A 303 7.59 2.54 23.92
C ILE A 303 8.73 2.86 22.95
N ALA A 304 9.25 1.84 22.26
CA ALA A 304 10.33 1.99 21.28
C ALA A 304 9.97 1.26 19.98
N PRO A 305 9.17 1.90 19.08
CA PRO A 305 8.76 1.30 17.82
C PRO A 305 9.97 0.88 16.96
N PRO A 306 10.04 -0.38 16.49
CA PRO A 306 11.12 -0.82 15.63
C PRO A 306 11.06 -0.11 14.28
N VAL A 307 12.22 0.28 13.76
CA VAL A 307 12.36 0.81 12.39
C VAL A 307 12.55 -0.39 11.45
N GLU A 308 11.57 -0.63 10.59
CA GLU A 308 11.57 -1.77 9.65
C GLU A 308 12.21 -1.40 8.31
N ASP A 309 12.21 -0.12 7.97
CA ASP A 309 12.88 0.41 6.80
C ASP A 309 13.21 1.90 6.98
N GLU A 310 14.33 2.32 6.40
CA GLU A 310 14.82 3.68 6.44
C GLU A 310 15.52 4.03 5.13
N VAL A 311 15.26 5.24 4.63
CA VAL A 311 15.98 5.82 3.49
C VAL A 311 16.13 7.33 3.66
N THR A 312 17.29 7.85 3.26
CA THR A 312 17.53 9.29 3.14
C THR A 312 17.48 9.68 1.66
N ILE A 313 16.58 10.60 1.33
CA ILE A 313 16.35 11.09 -0.02
C ILE A 313 16.96 12.49 -0.12
N PRO A 314 17.99 12.70 -0.96
CA PRO A 314 18.57 14.03 -1.10
C PRO A 314 17.59 14.98 -1.80
N LEU A 315 17.48 16.21 -1.31
CA LEU A 315 16.80 17.32 -1.95
C LEU A 315 17.86 18.09 -2.75
N ARG A 316 17.92 17.83 -4.06
CA ARG A 316 18.79 18.53 -5.00
C ARG A 316 17.95 19.40 -5.91
#